data_AF-A0A2G1WAM0-F1
#
_entry.id   AF-A0A2G1WAM0-F1
#
_cell.length_a   1.000
_cell.length_b   1.000
_cell.length_c   1.000
_cell.angle_alpha   90.00
_cell.angle_beta   90.00
_cell.angle_gamma   90.00
#
_symmetry.space_group_name_H-M   'P 1'
#
loop_
_entity.id
_entity.type
_entity.pdbx_description
1 polymer ?
#
loop_
_entity_poly.entity_id
_entity_poly.type
_entity_poly.pdbx_seq_one_letter_code
_entity_poly.pdbx_strand_id
1 'polypeptide(L)'
;MKSSFTCLRLPLVFLALTLPMLLSQNIASATEDTAEETKERGLNRQLSSAVYLTANDLSIATGNPSLVLMSKGSTHIPVWSLSGGTEGQSVAGIVNGLPGECRAVKVEIVVTSTDAGTRPGLEDLYRVHLSQMVEDGPFTTGYSLGKPMRTPLPAGPFHSRKIVLESYYEVVPDAPLTVRIQREPGLPGDTFTRPTGLAAVKVTPLNAPAEAHVVQDVSGYNSWPMTQAIGEKLVCTYSRGSGHSIGEDARAVYARTSVDGGKSWMAETVVANTPGFGEVTVGKGLDSTGAMLLWVRRVGKQRHHDLYRTTDGVSFTLIATPELATQPMQITDVFAVPDVGLMALWFAGNYSDKAVHSWGVMTSRDDGVNWTQTPVESGLLKADWPTEPAAVSLGDGRILAVARTESGPAQFQMVSTDNGATWKRHQTNISDIYASTPSLILDAETGLLSNYYYERGRGILRRRVVDPNIVFDNPLHWPASEAVATGSQLAWDSGNANATFIGDTHYVSFYSGEAPDTAVMLSELPEPTVTP
;
A
#
# COMPACT_ATOMS: atom_id res chain seq x y z
N MET A 1 -47.61 9.83 41.55
CA MET A 1 -48.76 10.03 42.46
C MET A 1 -49.04 11.52 42.59
N LYS A 2 -50.30 11.93 42.32
CA LYS A 2 -51.05 13.16 42.70
C LYS A 2 -50.42 14.52 42.31
N SER A 3 -50.86 15.17 41.21
CA SER A 3 -52.06 16.04 41.01
C SER A 3 -51.95 17.40 41.72
N SER A 4 -52.25 18.55 41.10
CA SER A 4 -53.59 19.01 40.65
C SER A 4 -53.50 20.33 39.81
N PHE A 5 -54.17 20.45 38.65
CA PHE A 5 -55.39 21.27 38.33
C PHE A 5 -55.21 22.80 38.36
N THR A 6 -55.73 23.69 37.49
CA THR A 6 -56.58 23.77 36.26
C THR A 6 -56.46 25.25 35.79
N CYS A 7 -56.76 25.71 34.56
CA CYS A 7 -58.11 25.82 34.00
C CYS A 7 -58.09 26.39 32.56
N LEU A 8 -59.10 25.94 31.82
CA LEU A 8 -59.49 26.17 30.42
C LEU A 8 -60.12 27.55 30.18
N ARG A 9 -60.10 28.05 28.93
CA ARG A 9 -61.31 28.36 28.12
C ARG A 9 -60.97 28.84 26.68
N LEU A 10 -61.48 28.08 25.71
CA LEU A 10 -61.84 28.47 24.33
C LEU A 10 -63.36 28.90 24.34
N PRO A 11 -64.02 29.42 23.26
CA PRO A 11 -64.01 28.79 21.92
C PRO A 11 -64.43 29.61 20.64
N LEU A 12 -64.49 28.86 19.51
CA LEU A 12 -65.31 28.97 18.26
C LEU A 12 -64.96 30.08 17.23
N VAL A 13 -64.45 29.79 16.00
CA VAL A 13 -64.97 29.11 14.76
C VAL A 13 -65.98 29.95 13.95
N PHE A 14 -65.63 30.30 12.70
CA PHE A 14 -66.52 30.20 11.51
C PHE A 14 -65.74 30.19 10.17
N LEU A 15 -66.39 29.59 9.17
CA LEU A 15 -65.97 28.98 7.91
C LEU A 15 -65.97 29.95 6.69
N ALA A 16 -65.09 29.68 5.71
CA ALA A 16 -65.28 29.63 4.23
C ALA A 16 -65.87 30.84 3.43
N LEU A 17 -65.67 31.07 2.11
CA LEU A 17 -65.21 30.29 0.94
C LEU A 17 -64.98 31.26 -0.27
N THR A 18 -64.34 30.76 -1.35
CA THR A 18 -64.37 31.15 -2.80
C THR A 18 -63.23 31.98 -3.44
N LEU A 19 -62.61 31.31 -4.44
CA LEU A 19 -61.70 31.72 -5.53
C LEU A 19 -62.48 32.43 -6.67
N PRO A 20 -61.87 33.16 -7.66
CA PRO A 20 -61.12 32.52 -8.76
C PRO A 20 -59.99 33.34 -9.50
N MET A 21 -59.02 32.61 -10.10
CA MET A 21 -58.45 32.68 -11.50
C MET A 21 -58.29 34.06 -12.22
N LEU A 22 -57.26 34.46 -13.01
CA LEU A 22 -56.28 33.82 -13.93
C LEU A 22 -55.12 34.79 -14.35
N LEU A 23 -54.01 34.18 -14.81
CA LEU A 23 -52.99 34.54 -15.83
C LEU A 23 -52.14 35.84 -15.76
N SER A 24 -50.81 35.67 -15.73
CA SER A 24 -49.95 35.75 -16.94
C SER A 24 -48.46 35.43 -16.65
N GLN A 25 -48.00 34.37 -17.33
CA GLN A 25 -46.70 34.10 -17.96
C GLN A 25 -45.44 34.90 -17.55
N ASN A 26 -44.38 34.15 -17.16
CA ASN A 26 -43.13 34.15 -17.94
C ASN A 26 -42.37 32.83 -17.77
N ILE A 27 -42.18 32.16 -18.92
CA ILE A 27 -41.34 30.99 -19.14
C ILE A 27 -40.01 31.55 -19.66
N ALA A 28 -38.89 31.29 -18.96
CA ALA A 28 -37.55 31.08 -19.53
C ALA A 28 -36.48 31.12 -18.43
N SER A 29 -35.96 29.93 -18.06
CA SER A 29 -34.54 29.61 -17.73
C SER A 29 -34.51 28.42 -16.77
N ALA A 30 -34.75 27.24 -17.32
CA ALA A 30 -34.58 25.98 -16.60
C ALA A 30 -34.00 24.95 -17.59
N THR A 31 -32.81 25.23 -18.11
CA THR A 31 -32.11 24.31 -19.03
C THR A 31 -30.58 24.32 -18.90
N GLU A 32 -29.97 24.93 -17.89
CA GLU A 32 -28.49 24.85 -17.71
C GLU A 32 -28.06 24.09 -16.44
N ASP A 33 -28.85 24.06 -15.37
CA ASP A 33 -28.44 23.37 -14.12
C ASP A 33 -28.65 21.84 -14.08
N THR A 34 -29.16 21.22 -15.15
CA THR A 34 -29.34 19.76 -15.22
C THR A 34 -28.29 19.06 -16.09
N ALA A 35 -27.45 19.80 -16.81
CA ALA A 35 -26.40 19.22 -17.65
C ALA A 35 -25.10 18.94 -16.88
N GLU A 36 -24.82 19.69 -15.80
CA GLU A 36 -23.60 19.54 -14.99
C GLU A 36 -23.74 18.43 -13.93
N GLU A 37 -24.87 18.34 -13.21
CA GLU A 37 -25.15 17.22 -12.30
C GLU A 37 -25.26 15.86 -13.01
N THR A 38 -25.65 15.86 -14.29
CA THR A 38 -25.71 14.63 -15.10
C THR A 38 -24.34 14.25 -15.67
N LYS A 39 -23.38 15.18 -15.74
CA LYS A 39 -21.98 14.90 -16.12
C LYS A 39 -21.18 14.28 -14.97
N GLU A 40 -21.35 14.74 -13.74
CA GLU A 40 -20.69 14.13 -12.58
C GLU A 40 -21.27 12.75 -12.22
N ARG A 41 -22.57 12.53 -12.39
CA ARG A 41 -23.15 11.18 -12.30
C ARG A 41 -22.83 10.26 -13.49
N GLY A 42 -22.33 10.81 -14.59
CA GLY A 42 -21.93 10.08 -15.80
C GLY A 42 -20.50 9.52 -15.77
N LEU A 43 -19.66 9.96 -14.82
CA LEU A 43 -18.27 9.49 -14.68
C LEU A 43 -18.14 8.21 -13.84
N ASN A 44 -19.18 7.85 -13.08
CA ASN A 44 -19.31 6.54 -12.41
C ASN A 44 -20.10 5.56 -13.30
N ARG A 45 -19.65 5.35 -14.54
CA ARG A 45 -20.14 4.25 -15.35
C ARG A 45 -19.73 2.97 -14.64
N GLN A 46 -20.70 2.32 -14.01
CA GLN A 46 -20.54 1.10 -13.23
C GLN A 46 -19.82 0.06 -14.11
N LEU A 47 -18.52 -0.15 -13.86
CA LEU A 47 -17.76 -1.26 -14.43
C LEU A 47 -18.59 -2.53 -14.30
N SER A 48 -18.61 -3.35 -15.35
CA SER A 48 -19.44 -4.56 -15.37
C SER A 48 -19.24 -5.42 -14.12
N SER A 49 -20.29 -6.14 -13.73
CA SER A 49 -20.23 -7.16 -12.68
C SER A 49 -19.05 -8.12 -12.88
N ALA A 50 -18.42 -8.55 -11.78
CA ALA A 50 -17.35 -9.54 -11.81
C ALA A 50 -17.76 -10.80 -12.59
N VAL A 51 -16.81 -11.37 -13.34
CA VAL A 51 -16.99 -12.62 -14.09
C VAL A 51 -16.60 -13.79 -13.20
N TYR A 52 -17.43 -14.82 -13.18
CA TYR A 52 -17.19 -16.04 -12.41
C TYR A 52 -16.94 -17.21 -13.35
N LEU A 53 -15.84 -17.93 -13.13
CA LEU A 53 -15.60 -19.25 -13.71
C LEU A 53 -15.87 -20.28 -12.62
N THR A 54 -16.90 -21.09 -12.82
CA THR A 54 -17.20 -22.25 -11.98
C THR A 54 -16.25 -23.41 -12.31
N ALA A 55 -16.27 -24.48 -11.51
CA ALA A 55 -15.48 -25.67 -11.82
C ALA A 55 -15.75 -26.25 -13.23
N ASN A 56 -16.95 -26.07 -13.79
CA ASN A 56 -17.30 -26.55 -15.14
C ASN A 56 -16.78 -25.65 -16.26
N ASP A 57 -16.43 -24.40 -15.95
CA ASP A 57 -15.84 -23.45 -16.91
C ASP A 57 -14.30 -23.59 -16.99
N LEU A 58 -13.74 -24.49 -16.19
CA LEU A 58 -12.31 -24.74 -16.07
C LEU A 58 -11.96 -26.12 -16.64
N SER A 59 -10.75 -26.26 -17.14
CA SER A 59 -10.19 -27.50 -17.65
C SER A 59 -8.79 -27.75 -17.11
N ILE A 60 -8.32 -29.00 -17.17
CA ILE A 60 -6.97 -29.35 -16.74
C ILE A 60 -5.95 -28.62 -17.62
N ALA A 61 -5.06 -27.86 -16.98
CA ALA A 61 -3.95 -27.21 -17.66
C ALA A 61 -2.67 -28.03 -17.53
N THR A 62 -2.35 -28.51 -16.32
CA THR A 62 -1.18 -29.35 -16.05
C THR A 62 -1.44 -30.35 -14.93
N GLY A 63 -0.69 -31.46 -14.93
CA GLY A 63 -0.80 -32.50 -13.91
C GLY A 63 -2.11 -33.29 -14.01
N ASN A 64 -2.52 -33.90 -12.91
CA ASN A 64 -3.72 -34.76 -12.83
C ASN A 64 -4.71 -34.32 -11.73
N PRO A 65 -5.18 -33.06 -11.71
CA PRO A 65 -6.29 -32.68 -10.84
C PRO A 65 -7.59 -33.38 -11.28
N SER A 66 -8.56 -33.52 -10.39
CA SER A 66 -9.84 -34.20 -10.69
C SER A 66 -11.04 -33.32 -10.40
N LEU A 67 -11.98 -33.27 -11.36
CA LEU A 67 -13.29 -32.65 -11.14
C LEU A 67 -14.15 -33.61 -10.32
N VAL A 68 -14.54 -33.21 -9.12
CA VAL A 68 -15.29 -34.05 -8.17
C VAL A 68 -16.50 -33.32 -7.61
N LEU A 69 -17.53 -34.06 -7.22
CA LEU A 69 -18.70 -33.52 -6.55
C LEU A 69 -18.50 -33.56 -5.03
N MET A 70 -18.19 -32.42 -4.42
CA MET A 70 -18.09 -32.31 -2.97
C MET A 70 -19.49 -32.22 -2.35
N SER A 71 -19.76 -33.03 -1.34
CA SER A 71 -21.11 -33.20 -0.77
C SER A 71 -21.13 -33.11 0.76
N LYS A 72 -22.11 -32.38 1.31
CA LYS A 72 -22.44 -32.38 2.76
C LYS A 72 -23.96 -32.28 2.93
N GLY A 73 -24.57 -33.33 3.46
CA GLY A 73 -26.03 -33.42 3.54
C GLY A 73 -26.64 -33.34 2.14
N SER A 74 -27.59 -32.43 1.93
CA SER A 74 -28.23 -32.17 0.63
C SER A 74 -27.50 -31.13 -0.25
N THR A 75 -26.36 -30.61 0.20
CA THR A 75 -25.57 -29.63 -0.56
C THR A 75 -24.50 -30.33 -1.36
N HIS A 76 -24.44 -30.04 -2.66
CA HIS A 76 -23.48 -30.61 -3.60
C HIS A 76 -22.87 -29.51 -4.46
N ILE A 77 -21.54 -29.45 -4.55
CA ILE A 77 -20.82 -28.47 -5.37
C ILE A 77 -19.73 -29.16 -6.20
N PRO A 78 -19.63 -28.88 -7.51
CA PRO A 78 -18.49 -29.34 -8.30
C PRO A 78 -17.25 -28.54 -7.92
N VAL A 79 -16.12 -29.23 -7.74
CA VAL A 79 -14.82 -28.62 -7.42
C VAL A 79 -13.70 -29.32 -8.17
N TRP A 80 -12.63 -28.60 -8.49
CA TRP A 80 -11.37 -29.20 -8.90
C TRP A 80 -10.54 -29.56 -7.67
N SER A 81 -10.34 -30.85 -7.44
CA SER A 81 -9.47 -31.39 -6.39
C SER A 81 -8.00 -31.25 -6.80
N LEU A 82 -7.27 -30.41 -6.06
CA LEU A 82 -5.84 -30.14 -6.25
C LEU A 82 -5.05 -30.81 -5.11
N SER A 83 -4.03 -31.59 -5.47
CA SER A 83 -3.20 -32.35 -4.54
C SER A 83 -2.38 -31.45 -3.62
N GLY A 84 -2.30 -31.82 -2.34
CA GLY A 84 -1.36 -31.23 -1.38
C GLY A 84 0.00 -31.94 -1.30
N GLY A 85 0.22 -32.97 -2.12
CA GLY A 85 1.47 -33.74 -2.13
C GLY A 85 2.07 -33.92 -3.53
N THR A 86 1.54 -33.24 -4.54
CA THR A 86 2.01 -33.36 -5.93
C THR A 86 2.09 -31.98 -6.56
N GLU A 87 3.31 -31.56 -6.90
CA GLU A 87 3.58 -30.27 -7.54
C GLU A 87 3.01 -30.18 -8.96
N GLY A 88 2.77 -28.95 -9.43
CA GLY A 88 2.45 -28.67 -10.82
C GLY A 88 1.03 -29.01 -11.25
N GLN A 89 0.10 -29.28 -10.33
CA GLN A 89 -1.32 -29.44 -10.68
C GLN A 89 -1.98 -28.08 -10.87
N SER A 90 -2.66 -27.89 -12.00
CA SER A 90 -3.36 -26.64 -12.28
C SER A 90 -4.54 -26.82 -13.22
N VAL A 91 -5.47 -25.87 -13.14
CA VAL A 91 -6.63 -25.77 -14.04
C VAL A 91 -6.70 -24.37 -14.62
N ALA A 92 -7.26 -24.24 -15.82
CA ALA A 92 -7.38 -22.97 -16.52
C ALA A 92 -8.75 -22.77 -17.15
N GLY A 93 -9.14 -21.52 -17.29
CA GLY A 93 -10.30 -21.08 -18.05
C GLY A 93 -10.02 -19.77 -18.78
N ILE A 94 -10.94 -19.39 -19.65
CA ILE A 94 -10.86 -18.18 -20.45
C ILE A 94 -11.99 -17.25 -20.02
N VAL A 95 -11.63 -16.02 -19.66
CA VAL A 95 -12.57 -14.92 -19.44
C VAL A 95 -12.68 -14.15 -20.74
N ASN A 96 -13.87 -14.17 -21.32
CA ASN A 96 -14.22 -13.40 -22.51
C ASN A 96 -15.03 -12.15 -22.10
N GLY A 97 -14.97 -11.10 -22.92
CA GLY A 97 -15.86 -9.94 -22.78
C GLY A 97 -15.60 -9.10 -21.52
N LEU A 98 -14.32 -8.87 -21.18
CA LEU A 98 -13.98 -7.79 -20.25
C LEU A 98 -14.48 -6.45 -20.85
N PRO A 99 -15.02 -5.53 -20.05
CA PRO A 99 -15.52 -4.25 -20.57
C PRO A 99 -14.43 -3.47 -21.31
N GLY A 100 -14.79 -2.69 -22.34
CA GLY A 100 -13.83 -1.88 -23.09
C GLY A 100 -13.15 -0.78 -22.23
N GLU A 101 -13.79 -0.36 -21.15
CA GLU A 101 -13.21 0.54 -20.14
C GLU A 101 -12.34 -0.15 -19.09
N CYS A 102 -12.31 -1.48 -19.06
CA CYS A 102 -11.44 -2.25 -18.17
C CYS A 102 -9.98 -1.93 -18.46
N ARG A 103 -9.19 -1.67 -17.43
CA ARG A 103 -7.74 -1.41 -17.54
C ARG A 103 -6.90 -2.41 -16.77
N ALA A 104 -7.48 -3.04 -15.75
CA ALA A 104 -6.86 -4.13 -15.04
C ALA A 104 -7.90 -5.10 -14.50
N VAL A 105 -7.45 -6.22 -13.96
CA VAL A 105 -8.31 -7.17 -13.25
C VAL A 105 -7.75 -7.55 -11.88
N LYS A 106 -8.65 -7.82 -10.95
CA LYS A 106 -8.39 -8.57 -9.71
C LYS A 106 -8.87 -10.00 -9.86
N VAL A 107 -8.05 -10.97 -9.45
CA VAL A 107 -8.37 -12.40 -9.50
C VAL A 107 -8.44 -12.97 -8.10
N GLU A 108 -9.60 -13.55 -7.78
CA GLU A 108 -9.91 -14.18 -6.50
C GLU A 108 -10.32 -15.64 -6.75
N ILE A 109 -10.01 -16.54 -5.81
CA ILE A 109 -10.48 -17.93 -5.85
C ILE A 109 -11.32 -18.26 -4.62
N VAL A 110 -12.23 -19.21 -4.78
CA VAL A 110 -12.98 -19.82 -3.69
C VAL A 110 -12.53 -21.26 -3.54
N VAL A 111 -11.97 -21.59 -2.37
CA VAL A 111 -11.47 -22.94 -2.06
C VAL A 111 -12.16 -23.51 -0.84
N THR A 112 -12.21 -24.84 -0.76
CA THR A 112 -12.81 -25.58 0.36
C THR A 112 -12.09 -26.93 0.55
N SER A 113 -12.30 -27.59 1.68
CA SER A 113 -11.75 -28.93 1.96
C SER A 113 -12.77 -29.76 2.73
N THR A 114 -12.77 -31.07 2.52
CA THR A 114 -13.58 -32.02 3.31
C THR A 114 -12.80 -32.67 4.45
N ASP A 115 -11.51 -32.37 4.57
CA ASP A 115 -10.63 -33.04 5.53
C ASP A 115 -10.89 -32.55 6.96
N ALA A 116 -11.11 -33.48 7.90
CA ALA A 116 -11.39 -33.13 9.28
C ALA A 116 -10.17 -32.51 10.02
N GLY A 117 -8.96 -32.64 9.46
CA GLY A 117 -7.71 -32.16 10.02
C GLY A 117 -7.38 -30.69 9.69
N THR A 118 -8.23 -29.97 8.96
CA THR A 118 -8.07 -28.53 8.73
C THR A 118 -8.08 -27.76 10.06
N ARG A 119 -7.13 -26.84 10.24
CA ARG A 119 -7.02 -25.98 11.42
C ARG A 119 -6.22 -24.71 11.11
N PRO A 120 -6.37 -23.62 11.89
CA PRO A 120 -5.66 -22.34 11.65
C PRO A 120 -4.13 -22.42 11.63
N GLY A 121 -3.53 -23.45 12.24
CA GLY A 121 -2.07 -23.66 12.21
C GLY A 121 -1.56 -24.41 10.97
N LEU A 122 -2.41 -24.68 9.98
CA LEU A 122 -2.02 -25.24 8.69
C LEU A 122 -2.32 -24.23 7.59
N GLU A 123 -1.56 -24.31 6.50
CA GLU A 123 -1.62 -23.40 5.36
C GLU A 123 -1.54 -24.19 4.05
N ASP A 124 -2.22 -23.68 3.03
CA ASP A 124 -2.08 -24.11 1.64
C ASP A 124 -1.79 -22.90 0.74
N LEU A 125 -1.07 -23.14 -0.36
CA LEU A 125 -0.56 -22.09 -1.23
C LEU A 125 -1.13 -22.19 -2.63
N TYR A 126 -1.60 -21.06 -3.15
CA TYR A 126 -2.04 -20.96 -4.53
C TYR A 126 -1.37 -19.79 -5.23
N ARG A 127 -1.26 -19.90 -6.55
CA ARG A 127 -0.92 -18.77 -7.40
C ARG A 127 -1.74 -18.78 -8.68
N VAL A 128 -1.74 -17.64 -9.34
CA VAL A 128 -2.37 -17.45 -10.64
C VAL A 128 -1.31 -17.25 -11.71
N HIS A 129 -1.59 -17.77 -12.91
CA HIS A 129 -0.90 -17.40 -14.13
C HIS A 129 -1.92 -16.68 -15.02
N LEU A 130 -1.52 -15.53 -15.54
CA LEU A 130 -2.37 -14.67 -16.38
C LEU A 130 -1.68 -14.44 -17.72
N SER A 131 -2.44 -14.49 -18.81
CA SER A 131 -1.99 -14.04 -20.13
C SER A 131 -3.18 -13.62 -20.97
N GLN A 132 -2.94 -12.85 -22.02
CA GLN A 132 -4.02 -12.41 -22.93
C GLN A 132 -3.77 -12.88 -24.36
N MET A 133 -4.87 -13.23 -25.03
CA MET A 133 -4.90 -13.51 -26.46
C MET A 133 -5.14 -12.19 -27.21
N VAL A 134 -4.06 -11.43 -27.38
CA VAL A 134 -4.08 -10.16 -28.15
C VAL A 134 -3.99 -10.47 -29.64
N GLU A 135 -4.72 -9.71 -30.46
CA GLU A 135 -4.68 -9.83 -31.92
C GLU A 135 -3.23 -9.69 -32.43
N ASP A 136 -2.85 -10.52 -33.41
CA ASP A 136 -1.51 -10.60 -34.01
C ASP A 136 -0.34 -10.86 -33.03
N GLY A 137 -0.63 -11.20 -31.77
CA GLY A 137 0.36 -11.54 -30.75
C GLY A 137 0.43 -13.05 -30.46
N PRO A 138 1.56 -13.56 -29.92
CA PRO A 138 1.57 -14.87 -29.27
C PRO A 138 0.55 -14.92 -28.13
N PHE A 139 -0.13 -16.06 -27.91
CA PHE A 139 -1.08 -16.21 -26.80
C PHE A 139 -0.44 -16.13 -25.39
N THR A 140 0.89 -16.17 -25.34
CA THR A 140 1.71 -15.94 -24.14
C THR A 140 2.01 -14.45 -23.91
N THR A 141 1.53 -13.56 -24.76
CA THR A 141 1.70 -12.11 -24.59
C THR A 141 1.06 -11.66 -23.30
N GLY A 142 1.74 -10.75 -22.60
CA GLY A 142 1.32 -10.28 -21.28
C GLY A 142 1.42 -11.34 -20.19
N TYR A 143 2.08 -12.48 -20.41
CA TYR A 143 2.18 -13.52 -19.39
C TYR A 143 2.75 -12.97 -18.07
N SER A 144 2.01 -13.15 -16.99
CA SER A 144 2.42 -12.83 -15.63
C SER A 144 2.28 -14.05 -14.73
N LEU A 145 3.33 -14.32 -13.96
CA LEU A 145 3.33 -15.32 -12.92
C LEU A 145 3.05 -14.64 -11.57
N GLY A 146 1.86 -14.88 -11.03
CA GLY A 146 1.46 -14.37 -9.72
C GLY A 146 2.31 -14.93 -8.58
N LYS A 147 2.44 -14.14 -7.52
CA LYS A 147 3.11 -14.56 -6.29
C LYS A 147 2.26 -15.63 -5.56
N PRO A 148 2.88 -16.64 -4.92
CA PRO A 148 2.16 -17.56 -4.06
C PRO A 148 1.48 -16.82 -2.91
N MET A 149 0.20 -17.10 -2.72
CA MET A 149 -0.58 -16.59 -1.60
C MET A 149 -0.75 -17.68 -0.57
N ARG A 150 -0.33 -17.37 0.66
CA ARG A 150 -0.42 -18.25 1.83
C ARG A 150 -1.66 -17.85 2.62
N THR A 151 -2.50 -18.83 2.95
CA THR A 151 -3.67 -18.57 3.81
C THR A 151 -3.87 -19.66 4.85
N PRO A 152 -4.21 -19.32 6.10
CA PRO A 152 -4.52 -20.30 7.12
C PRO A 152 -5.80 -21.08 6.75
N LEU A 153 -5.86 -22.35 7.16
CA LEU A 153 -7.05 -23.18 7.00
C LEU A 153 -8.09 -22.91 8.11
N PRO A 154 -9.39 -23.08 7.83
CA PRO A 154 -10.44 -22.91 8.82
C PRO A 154 -10.40 -24.01 9.89
N ALA A 155 -11.04 -23.77 11.03
CA ALA A 155 -11.21 -24.75 12.11
C ALA A 155 -12.31 -25.78 11.77
N GLY A 156 -12.02 -26.65 10.81
CA GLY A 156 -12.89 -27.76 10.42
C GLY A 156 -13.22 -27.81 8.91
N PRO A 157 -13.78 -28.94 8.44
CA PRO A 157 -14.06 -29.15 7.03
C PRO A 157 -15.31 -28.39 6.57
N PHE A 158 -15.43 -28.26 5.26
CA PHE A 158 -16.57 -27.68 4.53
C PHE A 158 -16.78 -26.17 4.77
N HIS A 159 -15.70 -25.47 5.08
CA HIS A 159 -15.68 -24.00 5.12
C HIS A 159 -15.02 -23.48 3.84
N SER A 160 -15.72 -22.58 3.15
CA SER A 160 -15.16 -21.86 2.00
C SER A 160 -14.22 -20.76 2.47
N ARG A 161 -13.09 -20.60 1.78
CA ARG A 161 -12.20 -19.44 1.89
C ARG A 161 -12.14 -18.72 0.56
N LYS A 162 -12.12 -17.39 0.62
CA LYS A 162 -11.87 -16.51 -0.51
C LYS A 162 -10.42 -16.04 -0.43
N ILE A 163 -9.67 -16.22 -1.52
CA ILE A 163 -8.24 -15.88 -1.57
C ILE A 163 -8.02 -14.95 -2.77
N VAL A 164 -7.44 -13.77 -2.57
CA VAL A 164 -7.01 -12.88 -3.66
C VAL A 164 -5.65 -13.36 -4.13
N LEU A 165 -5.53 -13.77 -5.40
CA LEU A 165 -4.27 -14.23 -5.99
C LEU A 165 -3.52 -13.13 -6.75
N GLU A 166 -4.25 -12.17 -7.29
CA GLU A 166 -3.72 -10.99 -7.96
C GLU A 166 -4.69 -9.85 -7.70
N SER A 167 -4.20 -8.73 -7.19
CA SER A 167 -5.03 -7.56 -6.90
C SER A 167 -5.05 -6.53 -8.03
N TYR A 168 -4.08 -6.58 -8.94
CA TYR A 168 -4.03 -5.71 -10.10
C TYR A 168 -3.17 -6.34 -11.20
N TYR A 169 -3.79 -6.79 -12.29
CA TYR A 169 -3.11 -7.18 -13.52
C TYR A 169 -3.64 -6.34 -14.67
N GLU A 170 -2.79 -5.51 -15.26
CA GLU A 170 -3.14 -4.65 -16.39
C GLU A 170 -3.56 -5.51 -17.59
N VAL A 171 -4.64 -5.09 -18.25
CA VAL A 171 -5.21 -5.81 -19.39
C VAL A 171 -5.33 -4.92 -20.60
N VAL A 172 -5.10 -5.50 -21.78
CA VAL A 172 -5.57 -4.97 -23.05
C VAL A 172 -7.10 -5.12 -23.08
N PRO A 173 -7.86 -4.03 -23.28
CA PRO A 173 -9.32 -4.10 -23.40
C PRO A 173 -9.77 -5.08 -24.48
N ASP A 174 -10.93 -5.69 -24.29
CA ASP A 174 -11.58 -6.64 -25.21
C ASP A 174 -10.83 -7.95 -25.53
N ALA A 175 -9.52 -8.03 -25.24
CA ALA A 175 -8.72 -9.24 -25.44
C ALA A 175 -9.06 -10.31 -24.38
N PRO A 176 -9.35 -11.56 -24.79
CA PRO A 176 -9.64 -12.64 -23.85
C PRO A 176 -8.49 -12.88 -22.87
N LEU A 177 -8.84 -13.04 -21.60
CA LEU A 177 -7.90 -13.31 -20.51
C LEU A 177 -7.88 -14.80 -20.20
N THR A 178 -6.71 -15.42 -20.28
CA THR A 178 -6.50 -16.77 -19.76
C THR A 178 -6.15 -16.69 -18.29
N VAL A 179 -6.88 -17.42 -17.45
CA VAL A 179 -6.63 -17.53 -16.01
C VAL A 179 -6.34 -18.97 -15.65
N ARG A 180 -5.13 -19.24 -15.17
CA ARG A 180 -4.71 -20.56 -14.69
C ARG A 180 -4.41 -20.52 -13.19
N ILE A 181 -5.05 -21.40 -12.43
CA ILE A 181 -4.89 -21.53 -10.98
C ILE A 181 -4.05 -22.75 -10.69
N GLN A 182 -2.98 -22.56 -9.91
CA GLN A 182 -2.07 -23.62 -9.50
C GLN A 182 -1.98 -23.67 -7.97
N ARG A 183 -2.01 -24.88 -7.41
CA ARG A 183 -1.62 -25.11 -6.02
C ARG A 183 -0.12 -25.43 -5.95
N GLU A 184 0.55 -24.96 -4.90
CA GLU A 184 2.01 -25.00 -4.76
C GLU A 184 2.49 -25.83 -3.56
N PRO A 185 2.25 -27.17 -3.52
CA PRO A 185 2.61 -28.01 -2.38
C PRO A 185 4.12 -28.18 -2.14
N GLY A 186 4.96 -27.76 -3.10
CA GLY A 186 6.42 -27.79 -2.99
C GLY A 186 7.04 -26.55 -2.34
N LEU A 187 6.26 -25.48 -2.16
CA LEU A 187 6.79 -24.22 -1.67
C LEU A 187 6.86 -24.18 -0.13
N PRO A 188 7.90 -23.54 0.45
CA PRO A 188 7.96 -23.29 1.88
C PRO A 188 6.71 -22.53 2.35
N GLY A 189 5.83 -23.21 3.10
CA GLY A 189 4.58 -22.64 3.60
C GLY A 189 3.35 -23.51 3.33
N ASP A 190 3.33 -24.35 2.28
CA ASP A 190 2.21 -25.32 2.10
C ASP A 190 2.39 -26.47 3.09
N THR A 191 1.79 -26.32 4.27
CA THR A 191 1.90 -27.26 5.38
C THR A 191 0.75 -28.27 5.39
N PHE A 192 -0.29 -28.04 4.58
CA PHE A 192 -1.47 -28.89 4.51
C PHE A 192 -1.37 -29.92 3.38
N THR A 193 -0.79 -31.09 3.63
CA THR A 193 -0.46 -32.06 2.56
C THR A 193 -1.65 -32.83 1.94
N ARG A 194 -2.90 -32.47 2.27
CA ARG A 194 -4.12 -33.14 1.79
C ARG A 194 -4.77 -32.37 0.63
N PRO A 195 -5.58 -33.03 -0.22
CA PRO A 195 -6.25 -32.34 -1.33
C PRO A 195 -7.20 -31.23 -0.87
N THR A 196 -7.35 -30.22 -1.72
CA THR A 196 -8.27 -29.08 -1.54
C THR A 196 -9.07 -28.86 -2.81
N GLY A 197 -10.33 -28.44 -2.66
CA GLY A 197 -11.24 -28.20 -3.78
C GLY A 197 -11.27 -26.73 -4.17
N LEU A 198 -10.93 -26.42 -5.43
CA LEU A 198 -11.19 -25.13 -6.07
C LEU A 198 -12.63 -25.12 -6.60
N ALA A 199 -13.50 -24.29 -6.04
CA ALA A 199 -14.91 -24.21 -6.38
C ALA A 199 -15.21 -23.16 -7.46
N ALA A 200 -14.54 -22.01 -7.39
CA ALA A 200 -14.76 -20.91 -8.34
C ALA A 200 -13.52 -20.01 -8.46
N VAL A 201 -13.41 -19.34 -9.60
CA VAL A 201 -12.53 -18.20 -9.84
C VAL A 201 -13.39 -16.99 -10.13
N LYS A 202 -13.09 -15.86 -9.49
CA LYS A 202 -13.76 -14.58 -9.71
C LYS A 202 -12.76 -13.59 -10.28
N VAL A 203 -13.10 -13.00 -11.41
CA VAL A 203 -12.32 -11.98 -12.09
C VAL A 203 -13.11 -10.68 -12.05
N THR A 204 -12.56 -9.68 -11.37
CA THR A 204 -13.20 -8.37 -11.19
C THR A 204 -12.49 -7.35 -12.08
N PRO A 205 -13.17 -6.77 -13.09
CA PRO A 205 -12.66 -5.64 -13.86
C PRO A 205 -12.34 -4.44 -12.95
N LEU A 206 -11.26 -3.74 -13.23
CA LEU A 206 -10.79 -2.58 -12.50
C LEU A 206 -10.57 -1.41 -13.48
N ASN A 207 -10.84 -0.20 -12.98
CA ASN A 207 -10.44 1.04 -13.64
C ASN A 207 -8.94 1.23 -13.50
N ALA A 208 -8.37 2.09 -14.35
CA ALA A 208 -7.03 2.61 -14.10
C ALA A 208 -7.05 3.41 -12.79
N PRO A 209 -5.97 3.35 -11.98
CA PRO A 209 -5.78 4.28 -10.89
C PRO A 209 -5.73 5.72 -11.39
N ALA A 210 -6.00 6.69 -10.52
CA ALA A 210 -5.86 8.10 -10.85
C ALA A 210 -4.40 8.42 -11.24
N GLU A 211 -4.24 9.36 -12.17
CA GLU A 211 -2.90 9.84 -12.54
C GLU A 211 -2.24 10.59 -11.39
N ALA A 212 -0.97 10.31 -11.14
CA ALA A 212 -0.18 11.03 -10.15
C ALA A 212 0.22 12.41 -10.69
N HIS A 213 0.28 13.40 -9.80
CA HIS A 213 0.79 14.73 -10.09
C HIS A 213 2.31 14.72 -10.21
N VAL A 214 2.86 15.50 -11.13
CA VAL A 214 4.30 15.68 -11.27
C VAL A 214 4.79 16.71 -10.25
N VAL A 215 5.75 16.32 -9.42
CA VAL A 215 6.49 17.22 -8.53
C VAL A 215 7.73 17.78 -9.24
N GLN A 216 8.46 16.91 -9.93
CA GLN A 216 9.70 17.26 -10.65
C GLN A 216 9.99 16.26 -11.77
N ASP A 217 10.34 16.75 -12.95
CA ASP A 217 10.65 15.97 -14.16
C ASP A 217 11.78 16.57 -15.02
N VAL A 218 12.49 17.60 -14.53
CA VAL A 218 13.68 18.11 -15.23
C VAL A 218 14.76 17.04 -15.32
N SER A 219 15.67 17.18 -16.29
CA SER A 219 16.75 16.22 -16.52
C SER A 219 17.59 15.94 -15.26
N GLY A 220 17.95 14.68 -15.10
CA GLY A 220 18.66 14.12 -13.97
C GLY A 220 17.87 13.04 -13.24
N TYR A 221 18.58 12.31 -12.39
CA TYR A 221 18.02 11.19 -11.63
C TYR A 221 17.34 11.72 -10.37
N ASN A 222 16.11 12.21 -10.52
CA ASN A 222 15.25 12.69 -9.43
C ASN A 222 14.66 11.49 -8.67
N SER A 223 15.03 11.32 -7.40
CA SER A 223 14.75 10.10 -6.65
C SER A 223 14.65 10.32 -5.13
N TRP A 224 14.26 9.25 -4.43
CA TRP A 224 14.12 9.20 -2.96
C TRP A 224 13.24 10.31 -2.37
N PRO A 225 12.02 10.53 -2.88
CA PRO A 225 11.18 11.60 -2.37
C PRO A 225 10.76 11.36 -0.91
N MET A 226 10.67 12.44 -0.15
CA MET A 226 10.09 12.49 1.19
C MET A 226 9.11 13.68 1.24
N THR A 227 7.82 13.40 1.44
CA THR A 227 6.75 14.41 1.42
C THR A 227 6.12 14.56 2.79
N GLN A 228 6.12 15.76 3.35
CA GLN A 228 5.54 16.04 4.67
C GLN A 228 4.55 17.20 4.57
N ALA A 229 3.41 17.05 5.24
CA ALA A 229 2.49 18.16 5.47
C ALA A 229 3.02 19.09 6.58
N ILE A 230 2.98 20.40 6.34
CA ILE A 230 3.19 21.46 7.33
C ILE A 230 1.91 22.30 7.36
N GLY A 231 1.03 22.02 8.32
CA GLY A 231 -0.34 22.54 8.28
C GLY A 231 -1.05 22.06 7.00
N GLU A 232 -1.58 23.00 6.22
CA GLU A 232 -2.28 22.73 4.96
C GLU A 232 -1.36 22.70 3.72
N LYS A 233 -0.03 22.78 3.91
CA LYS A 233 0.94 22.78 2.81
C LYS A 233 1.63 21.44 2.70
N LEU A 234 1.91 21.02 1.46
CA LEU A 234 2.78 19.88 1.20
C LEU A 234 4.19 20.36 0.89
N VAL A 235 5.18 19.75 1.51
CA VAL A 235 6.60 19.93 1.18
C VAL A 235 7.14 18.60 0.69
N CYS A 236 7.53 18.53 -0.58
CA CYS A 236 8.16 17.36 -1.17
C CYS A 236 9.64 17.62 -1.37
N THR A 237 10.46 16.88 -0.64
CA THR A 237 11.91 16.89 -0.78
C THR A 237 12.36 15.67 -1.58
N TYR A 238 13.46 15.78 -2.31
CA TYR A 238 13.99 14.69 -3.13
C TYR A 238 15.45 14.97 -3.45
N SER A 239 16.13 13.96 -3.98
CA SER A 239 17.53 14.09 -4.40
C SER A 239 17.62 14.04 -5.91
N ARG A 240 18.53 14.81 -6.51
CA ARG A 240 18.82 14.75 -7.96
C ARG A 240 20.31 14.53 -8.19
N GLY A 241 20.66 13.55 -9.02
CA GLY A 241 22.05 13.25 -9.43
C GLY A 241 22.10 12.68 -10.85
N SER A 242 23.11 11.89 -11.21
CA SER A 242 23.29 11.36 -12.58
C SER A 242 22.76 9.94 -12.81
N GLY A 243 22.47 9.19 -11.74
CA GLY A 243 21.93 7.84 -11.82
C GLY A 243 21.59 7.26 -10.44
N HIS A 244 21.49 5.93 -10.30
CA HIS A 244 21.25 5.27 -9.01
C HIS A 244 22.50 5.23 -8.09
N SER A 245 23.37 6.23 -8.14
CA SER A 245 24.55 6.38 -7.29
C SER A 245 24.31 7.43 -6.21
N ILE A 246 24.64 7.12 -4.95
CA ILE A 246 24.29 7.96 -3.80
C ILE A 246 25.40 8.89 -3.30
N GLY A 247 26.64 8.70 -3.74
CA GLY A 247 27.82 9.41 -3.21
C GLY A 247 28.53 10.29 -4.23
N GLU A 248 27.87 10.59 -5.35
CA GLU A 248 28.41 11.48 -6.37
C GLU A 248 28.29 12.95 -5.94
N ASP A 249 29.30 13.76 -6.24
CA ASP A 249 29.34 15.19 -5.90
C ASP A 249 28.23 16.01 -6.57
N ALA A 250 27.74 15.55 -7.72
CA ALA A 250 26.64 16.18 -8.43
C ALA A 250 25.28 15.98 -7.74
N ARG A 251 25.21 15.13 -6.71
CA ARG A 251 23.94 14.81 -6.05
C ARG A 251 23.65 15.74 -4.89
N ALA A 252 22.58 16.51 -5.05
CA ALA A 252 22.07 17.43 -4.05
C ALA A 252 20.61 17.11 -3.67
N VAL A 253 20.16 17.69 -2.55
CA VAL A 253 18.78 17.61 -2.08
C VAL A 253 18.05 18.91 -2.37
N TYR A 254 16.83 18.77 -2.88
CA TYR A 254 15.95 19.85 -3.26
C TYR A 254 14.58 19.70 -2.58
N ALA A 255 13.84 20.80 -2.51
CA ALA A 255 12.48 20.84 -2.00
C ALA A 255 11.57 21.63 -2.96
N ARG A 256 10.30 21.24 -3.00
CA ARG A 256 9.21 22.02 -3.57
C ARG A 256 8.03 22.04 -2.62
N THR A 257 7.30 23.13 -2.61
CA THR A 257 6.12 23.32 -1.76
C THR A 257 4.87 23.48 -2.61
N SER A 258 3.77 22.88 -2.17
CA SER A 258 2.43 23.00 -2.75
C SER A 258 1.45 23.51 -1.70
N VAL A 259 0.47 24.30 -2.16
CA VAL A 259 -0.63 24.87 -1.35
C VAL A 259 -2.01 24.45 -1.87
N ASP A 260 -2.06 23.53 -2.84
CA ASP A 260 -3.27 23.11 -3.54
C ASP A 260 -3.37 21.58 -3.70
N GLY A 261 -2.83 20.84 -2.73
CA GLY A 261 -2.87 19.37 -2.73
C GLY A 261 -1.88 18.71 -3.70
N GLY A 262 -0.82 19.42 -4.11
CA GLY A 262 0.21 18.90 -5.02
C GLY A 262 -0.13 19.04 -6.50
N LYS A 263 -1.21 19.76 -6.83
CA LYS A 263 -1.63 20.07 -8.20
C LYS A 263 -0.66 21.04 -8.87
N SER A 264 -0.12 21.99 -8.11
CA SER A 264 0.96 22.86 -8.53
C SER A 264 2.06 22.98 -7.46
N TRP A 265 3.28 23.27 -7.92
CA TRP A 265 4.47 23.33 -7.07
C TRP A 265 5.24 24.63 -7.27
N MET A 266 5.58 25.29 -6.17
CA MET A 266 6.46 26.45 -6.13
C MET A 266 7.84 26.13 -6.71
N ALA A 267 8.65 27.17 -6.93
CA ALA A 267 10.02 27.03 -7.41
C ALA A 267 10.84 26.09 -6.51
N GLU A 268 11.75 25.35 -7.14
CA GLU A 268 12.69 24.46 -6.46
C GLU A 268 13.64 25.26 -5.57
N THR A 269 13.86 24.77 -4.34
CA THR A 269 14.86 25.30 -3.42
C THR A 269 15.88 24.22 -3.08
N VAL A 270 17.15 24.61 -2.95
CA VAL A 270 18.23 23.72 -2.49
C VAL A 270 18.14 23.57 -0.97
N VAL A 271 18.10 22.33 -0.49
CA VAL A 271 18.14 22.00 0.94
C VAL A 271 19.57 21.72 1.39
N ALA A 272 20.27 20.88 0.63
CA ALA A 272 21.65 20.49 0.90
C ALA A 272 22.40 20.31 -0.42
N ASN A 273 23.64 20.82 -0.48
CA ASN A 273 24.56 20.60 -1.58
C ASN A 273 26.02 20.75 -1.09
N THR A 274 26.46 19.86 -0.21
CA THR A 274 27.82 19.93 0.37
C THR A 274 28.89 19.48 -0.63
N PRO A 275 29.90 20.32 -0.98
CA PRO A 275 30.97 19.90 -1.89
C PRO A 275 31.76 18.68 -1.40
N GLY A 276 32.02 17.75 -2.30
CA GLY A 276 32.69 16.46 -2.07
C GLY A 276 31.76 15.34 -1.58
N PHE A 277 30.45 15.57 -1.52
CA PHE A 277 29.48 14.61 -1.01
C PHE A 277 28.25 14.50 -1.93
N GLY A 278 27.72 13.28 -2.05
CA GLY A 278 26.36 13.07 -2.53
C GLY A 278 25.37 13.06 -1.38
N GLU A 279 24.22 13.71 -1.54
CA GLU A 279 23.22 13.87 -0.49
C GLU A 279 21.88 13.22 -0.86
N VAL A 280 21.33 12.42 0.05
CA VAL A 280 20.11 11.65 -0.17
C VAL A 280 19.12 11.86 0.97
N THR A 281 17.88 12.21 0.64
CA THR A 281 16.74 12.21 1.56
C THR A 281 16.41 10.80 2.03
N VAL A 282 16.32 10.57 3.35
CA VAL A 282 16.17 9.22 3.92
C VAL A 282 15.06 9.07 4.96
N GLY A 283 14.58 10.16 5.53
CA GLY A 283 13.44 10.14 6.46
C GLY A 283 12.89 11.53 6.73
N LYS A 284 11.61 11.60 7.07
CA LYS A 284 10.90 12.84 7.39
C LYS A 284 10.05 12.70 8.66
N GLY A 285 9.63 13.81 9.24
CA GLY A 285 8.57 13.81 10.26
C GLY A 285 8.29 15.22 10.74
N LEU A 286 7.65 15.32 11.89
CA LEU A 286 7.32 16.60 12.52
C LEU A 286 7.96 16.69 13.90
N ASP A 287 8.36 17.90 14.27
CA ASP A 287 8.69 18.24 15.66
C ASP A 287 7.44 18.62 16.46
N SER A 288 7.60 18.93 17.75
CA SER A 288 6.49 19.30 18.64
C SER A 288 5.73 20.57 18.22
N THR A 289 6.30 21.40 17.35
CA THR A 289 5.70 22.64 16.84
C THR A 289 5.00 22.46 15.49
N GLY A 290 5.05 21.25 14.91
CA GLY A 290 4.55 20.98 13.56
C GLY A 290 5.49 21.42 12.45
N ALA A 291 6.75 21.74 12.77
CA ALA A 291 7.77 22.01 11.76
C ALA A 291 8.28 20.68 11.19
N MET A 292 8.57 20.66 9.89
CA MET A 292 9.11 19.47 9.24
C MET A 292 10.56 19.25 9.67
N LEU A 293 10.86 17.99 10.00
CA LEU A 293 12.18 17.43 10.15
C LEU A 293 12.52 16.57 8.93
N LEU A 294 13.77 16.65 8.46
CA LEU A 294 14.26 15.90 7.30
C LEU A 294 15.65 15.33 7.57
N TRP A 295 15.75 14.00 7.59
CA TRP A 295 17.03 13.31 7.57
C TRP A 295 17.61 13.28 6.15
N VAL A 296 18.83 13.81 6.03
CA VAL A 296 19.65 13.75 4.82
C VAL A 296 20.90 12.93 5.12
N ARG A 297 21.07 11.84 4.36
CA ARG A 297 22.29 11.06 4.36
C ARG A 297 23.30 11.69 3.41
N ARG A 298 24.42 12.15 3.95
CA ARG A 298 25.52 12.77 3.21
C ARG A 298 26.68 11.78 3.05
N VAL A 299 27.08 11.48 1.82
CA VAL A 299 28.01 10.38 1.48
C VAL A 299 29.20 10.90 0.66
N GLY A 300 30.39 10.79 1.23
CA GLY A 300 31.67 11.10 0.59
C GLY A 300 32.73 10.12 1.05
N LYS A 301 33.92 10.59 1.43
CA LYS A 301 34.94 9.75 2.10
C LYS A 301 34.44 9.16 3.43
N GLN A 302 33.49 9.85 4.05
CA GLN A 302 32.78 9.44 5.25
C GLN A 302 31.27 9.54 4.99
N ARG A 303 30.48 8.92 5.85
CA ARG A 303 29.01 9.02 5.82
C ARG A 303 28.55 9.79 7.04
N HIS A 304 27.72 10.80 6.83
CA HIS A 304 27.06 11.56 7.89
C HIS A 304 25.54 11.47 7.72
N HIS A 305 24.82 11.73 8.81
CA HIS A 305 23.37 11.88 8.80
C HIS A 305 23.07 13.25 9.39
N ASP A 306 22.53 14.13 8.56
CA ASP A 306 22.22 15.52 8.89
C ASP A 306 20.71 15.65 9.05
N LEU A 307 20.26 16.33 10.10
CA LEU A 307 18.85 16.63 10.33
C LEU A 307 18.57 18.10 10.02
N TYR A 308 17.73 18.34 9.02
CA TYR A 308 17.26 19.66 8.66
C TYR A 308 15.87 19.91 9.23
N ARG A 309 15.56 21.17 9.51
CA ARG A 309 14.27 21.64 10.01
C ARG A 309 13.74 22.78 9.16
N THR A 310 12.44 22.79 8.89
CA THR A 310 11.76 23.90 8.19
C THR A 310 10.33 24.13 8.71
N THR A 311 9.88 25.39 8.70
CA THR A 311 8.51 25.78 9.04
C THR A 311 7.70 26.24 7.83
N ASP A 312 8.34 26.42 6.67
CA ASP A 312 7.74 27.00 5.46
C ASP A 312 7.93 26.13 4.21
N GLY A 313 8.78 25.09 4.28
CA GLY A 313 9.13 24.23 3.15
C GLY A 313 10.10 24.88 2.16
N VAL A 314 10.63 26.07 2.48
CA VAL A 314 11.52 26.85 1.61
C VAL A 314 12.86 27.05 2.31
N SER A 315 12.85 27.48 3.57
CA SER A 315 14.03 27.74 4.38
C SER A 315 14.33 26.53 5.26
N PHE A 316 15.47 25.88 5.05
CA PHE A 316 15.90 24.71 5.83
C PHE A 316 17.12 25.06 6.69
N THR A 317 17.06 24.69 7.96
CA THR A 317 18.15 24.88 8.92
C THR A 317 18.68 23.53 9.35
N LEU A 318 19.99 23.30 9.22
CA LEU A 318 20.67 22.14 9.81
C LEU A 318 20.64 22.27 11.34
N ILE A 319 20.01 21.32 12.03
CA ILE A 319 19.87 21.34 13.50
C ILE A 319 20.69 20.26 14.21
N ALA A 320 21.06 19.18 13.53
CA ALA A 320 21.88 18.12 14.11
C ALA A 320 22.70 17.35 13.07
N THR A 321 23.91 16.96 13.44
CA THR A 321 24.74 15.95 12.76
C THR A 321 25.28 15.01 13.85
N PRO A 322 24.47 14.07 14.38
CA PRO A 322 24.88 13.29 15.53
C PRO A 322 26.06 12.36 15.20
N GLU A 323 26.96 12.21 16.16
CA GLU A 323 27.96 11.15 16.14
C GLU A 323 27.32 9.85 16.62
N LEU A 324 27.34 8.82 15.78
CA LEU A 324 26.64 7.57 16.04
C LEU A 324 27.62 6.43 16.23
N ALA A 325 27.43 5.64 17.29
CA ALA A 325 28.29 4.49 17.60
C ALA A 325 28.25 3.43 16.50
N THR A 326 27.06 3.18 15.94
CA THR A 326 26.90 2.35 14.73
C THR A 326 26.51 3.26 13.59
N GLN A 327 27.34 3.34 12.54
CA GLN A 327 27.05 4.15 11.36
C GLN A 327 25.86 3.58 10.57
N PRO A 328 24.69 4.23 10.57
CA PRO A 328 23.54 3.71 9.83
C PRO A 328 23.76 3.79 8.32
N MET A 329 23.12 2.87 7.60
CA MET A 329 22.86 3.04 6.18
C MET A 329 21.83 4.13 5.94
N GLN A 330 20.78 4.18 6.76
CA GLN A 330 19.78 5.24 6.81
C GLN A 330 19.19 5.36 8.22
N ILE A 331 18.71 6.56 8.53
CA ILE A 331 17.76 6.85 9.60
C ILE A 331 16.45 7.20 8.89
N THR A 332 15.36 6.59 9.32
CA THR A 332 14.05 6.63 8.65
C THR A 332 13.14 7.70 9.25
N ASP A 333 11.86 7.70 8.86
CA ASP A 333 10.87 8.68 9.30
C ASP A 333 10.82 8.84 10.83
N VAL A 334 10.59 10.09 11.25
CA VAL A 334 10.44 10.52 12.62
C VAL A 334 8.96 10.48 12.99
N PHE A 335 8.62 9.84 14.09
CA PHE A 335 7.27 9.77 14.64
C PHE A 335 7.27 10.03 16.15
N ALA A 336 6.16 10.55 16.67
CA ALA A 336 6.01 10.82 18.09
C ALA A 336 5.61 9.55 18.85
N VAL A 337 6.25 9.31 19.99
CA VAL A 337 5.91 8.24 20.93
C VAL A 337 5.62 8.87 22.30
N PRO A 338 4.42 8.65 22.87
CA PRO A 338 4.06 9.16 24.19
C PRO A 338 5.13 8.84 25.24
N ASP A 339 5.44 9.82 26.10
CA ASP A 339 6.44 9.75 27.19
C ASP A 339 7.91 9.49 26.78
N VAL A 340 8.18 9.19 25.51
CA VAL A 340 9.53 9.01 24.95
C VAL A 340 10.00 10.28 24.26
N GLY A 341 9.16 10.89 23.43
CA GLY A 341 9.48 12.02 22.56
C GLY A 341 9.44 11.63 21.09
N LEU A 342 10.36 12.18 20.29
CA LEU A 342 10.54 11.78 18.90
C LEU A 342 11.30 10.46 18.81
N MET A 343 10.88 9.59 17.91
CA MET A 343 11.54 8.33 17.59
C MET A 343 11.76 8.23 16.08
N ALA A 344 12.89 7.65 15.67
CA ALA A 344 13.13 7.19 14.31
C ALA A 344 13.75 5.79 14.36
N LEU A 345 13.54 4.99 13.32
CA LEU A 345 14.20 3.69 13.18
C LEU A 345 15.45 3.82 12.30
N TRP A 346 16.43 2.95 12.50
CA TRP A 346 17.65 2.92 11.70
C TRP A 346 18.08 1.49 11.38
N PHE A 347 18.84 1.33 10.31
CA PHE A 347 19.47 0.06 9.95
C PHE A 347 20.90 0.28 9.48
N ALA A 348 21.80 -0.67 9.75
CA ALA A 348 23.21 -0.62 9.37
C ALA A 348 23.68 -1.97 8.83
N GLY A 349 24.65 -1.94 7.92
CA GLY A 349 25.10 -3.13 7.19
C GLY A 349 25.83 -2.80 5.91
N ASN A 350 26.07 -3.81 5.08
CA ASN A 350 26.82 -3.68 3.82
C ASN A 350 26.29 -4.56 2.67
N TYR A 351 25.06 -5.06 2.76
CA TYR A 351 24.43 -5.95 1.78
C TYR A 351 25.13 -7.29 1.49
N SER A 352 26.21 -7.63 2.19
CA SER A 352 26.84 -8.96 2.09
C SER A 352 25.99 -10.02 2.79
N ASP A 353 26.20 -11.29 2.48
CA ASP A 353 25.49 -12.40 3.15
C ASP A 353 26.08 -12.75 4.53
N LYS A 354 26.97 -11.92 5.07
CA LYS A 354 27.57 -12.13 6.40
C LYS A 354 26.65 -11.62 7.50
N ALA A 355 26.82 -12.18 8.69
CA ALA A 355 26.15 -11.79 9.93
C ALA A 355 26.71 -10.46 10.48
N VAL A 356 26.54 -9.37 9.74
CA VAL A 356 27.13 -8.05 10.03
C VAL A 356 26.10 -6.93 10.05
N HIS A 357 24.82 -7.26 9.86
CA HIS A 357 23.77 -6.26 9.78
C HIS A 357 23.08 -6.05 11.12
N SER A 358 22.49 -4.87 11.30
CA SER A 358 21.81 -4.47 12.53
C SER A 358 20.71 -3.47 12.23
N TRP A 359 19.83 -3.29 13.21
CA TRP A 359 18.82 -2.23 13.21
C TRP A 359 18.50 -1.82 14.65
N GLY A 360 17.85 -0.68 14.81
CA GLY A 360 17.39 -0.22 16.10
C GLY A 360 16.60 1.08 16.04
N VAL A 361 16.59 1.79 17.17
CA VAL A 361 15.86 3.04 17.36
C VAL A 361 16.81 4.21 17.64
N MET A 362 16.36 5.40 17.29
CA MET A 362 16.90 6.71 17.66
C MET A 362 15.81 7.45 18.43
N THR A 363 16.11 8.06 19.57
CA THR A 363 15.14 8.87 20.31
C THR A 363 15.66 10.28 20.63
N SER A 364 14.75 11.26 20.63
CA SER A 364 15.02 12.66 20.97
C SER A 364 13.89 13.24 21.83
N ARG A 365 14.25 14.09 22.79
CA ARG A 365 13.31 14.79 23.70
C ARG A 365 13.29 16.31 23.51
N ASP A 366 14.06 16.80 22.56
CA ASP A 366 14.35 18.22 22.35
C ASP A 366 14.22 18.58 20.86
N ASP A 367 13.16 18.08 20.23
CA ASP A 367 12.80 18.37 18.84
C ASP A 367 13.92 18.10 17.83
N GLY A 368 14.67 17.03 18.08
CA GLY A 368 15.67 16.51 17.16
C GLY A 368 17.06 17.14 17.30
N VAL A 369 17.29 17.97 18.32
CA VAL A 369 18.63 18.56 18.55
C VAL A 369 19.61 17.50 19.05
N ASN A 370 19.22 16.68 20.03
CA ASN A 370 20.02 15.57 20.54
C ASN A 370 19.32 14.22 20.31
N TRP A 371 20.10 13.21 19.93
CA TRP A 371 19.60 11.87 19.65
C TRP A 371 20.37 10.79 20.41
N THR A 372 19.63 9.82 20.94
CA THR A 372 20.20 8.61 21.56
C THR A 372 19.99 7.41 20.65
N GLN A 373 21.08 6.75 20.25
CA GLN A 373 21.04 5.53 19.44
C GLN A 373 20.97 4.27 20.31
N THR A 374 19.98 3.41 20.08
CA THR A 374 19.84 2.11 20.75
C THR A 374 19.69 0.98 19.73
N PRO A 375 20.66 0.06 19.62
CA PRO A 375 20.52 -1.16 18.82
C PRO A 375 19.45 -2.09 19.40
N VAL A 376 18.65 -2.69 18.52
CA VAL A 376 17.63 -3.70 18.88
C VAL A 376 18.13 -5.10 18.54
N GLU A 377 18.57 -5.33 17.31
CA GLU A 377 19.23 -6.57 16.89
C GLU A 377 20.55 -6.27 16.18
N SER A 378 21.50 -7.21 16.22
CA SER A 378 22.81 -7.12 15.56
C SER A 378 23.31 -8.50 15.16
N GLY A 379 24.26 -8.55 14.22
CA GLY A 379 24.77 -9.82 13.71
C GLY A 379 23.77 -10.54 12.81
N LEU A 380 22.87 -9.81 12.16
CA LEU A 380 21.87 -10.37 11.27
C LEU A 380 22.49 -10.74 9.92
N LEU A 381 22.00 -11.84 9.34
CA LEU A 381 22.21 -12.17 7.92
C LEU A 381 21.33 -11.26 7.05
N LYS A 382 21.68 -11.12 5.77
CA LYS A 382 20.92 -10.29 4.82
C LYS A 382 19.45 -10.68 4.73
N ALA A 383 19.15 -11.98 4.79
CA ALA A 383 17.79 -12.51 4.72
C ALA A 383 16.92 -12.14 5.94
N ASP A 384 17.54 -11.80 7.07
CA ASP A 384 16.89 -11.46 8.34
C ASP A 384 16.93 -9.97 8.65
N TRP A 385 17.51 -9.16 7.77
CA TRP A 385 17.78 -7.76 8.01
C TRP A 385 16.60 -6.88 7.58
N PRO A 386 15.86 -6.24 8.53
CA PRO A 386 14.84 -5.27 8.20
C PRO A 386 15.51 -3.96 7.74
N THR A 387 15.33 -3.62 6.47
CA THR A 387 15.83 -2.36 5.91
C THR A 387 14.67 -1.37 5.74
N GLU A 388 15.01 -0.09 5.68
CA GLU A 388 14.09 1.03 5.40
C GLU A 388 12.72 0.94 6.13
N PRO A 389 12.69 0.69 7.46
CA PRO A 389 11.42 0.53 8.18
C PRO A 389 10.61 1.82 8.27
N ALA A 390 9.28 1.68 8.31
CA ALA A 390 8.33 2.75 8.65
C ALA A 390 7.49 2.31 9.85
N ALA A 391 7.15 3.25 10.74
CA ALA A 391 6.49 2.95 12.00
C ALA A 391 5.41 3.97 12.38
N VAL A 392 4.44 3.51 13.17
CA VAL A 392 3.40 4.34 13.79
C VAL A 392 3.25 3.97 15.27
N SER A 393 3.01 4.96 16.11
CA SER A 393 2.56 4.74 17.49
C SER A 393 1.06 4.49 17.48
N LEU A 394 0.62 3.39 18.11
CA LEU A 394 -0.79 3.01 18.25
C LEU A 394 -1.38 3.42 19.62
N GLY A 395 -0.60 4.10 20.47
CA GLY A 395 -0.95 4.38 21.86
C GLY A 395 -0.72 3.20 22.80
N ASP A 396 -0.85 3.44 24.11
CA ASP A 396 -0.74 2.42 25.17
C ASP A 396 0.53 1.57 25.12
N GLY A 397 1.68 2.18 24.82
CA GLY A 397 2.94 1.45 24.70
C GLY A 397 3.15 0.75 23.36
N ARG A 398 2.13 0.70 22.49
CA ARG A 398 2.16 -0.08 21.25
C ARG A 398 2.76 0.72 20.09
N ILE A 399 3.74 0.12 19.43
CA ILE A 399 4.31 0.62 18.17
C ILE A 399 4.26 -0.52 17.15
N LEU A 400 3.80 -0.21 15.94
CA LEU A 400 3.82 -1.13 14.81
C LEU A 400 4.72 -0.55 13.72
N ALA A 401 5.63 -1.37 13.23
CA ALA A 401 6.50 -1.04 12.12
C ALA A 401 6.44 -2.12 11.03
N VAL A 402 6.61 -1.70 9.79
CA VAL A 402 6.81 -2.58 8.63
C VAL A 402 8.15 -2.24 8.00
N ALA A 403 8.92 -3.25 7.59
CA ALA A 403 10.24 -3.05 7.00
C ALA A 403 10.40 -3.80 5.68
N ARG A 404 11.21 -3.21 4.81
CA ARG A 404 11.66 -3.83 3.56
C ARG A 404 12.46 -5.09 3.87
N THR A 405 12.41 -6.02 2.92
CA THR A 405 13.31 -7.18 2.85
C THR A 405 14.26 -7.04 1.65
N GLU A 406 15.51 -7.45 1.82
CA GLU A 406 16.51 -7.44 0.74
C GLU A 406 16.52 -8.72 -0.09
N SER A 407 16.21 -9.85 0.53
CA SER A 407 16.25 -11.18 -0.13
C SER A 407 15.18 -12.15 0.37
N GLY A 408 14.36 -11.74 1.33
CA GLY A 408 13.27 -12.55 1.86
C GLY A 408 12.02 -12.52 0.98
N PRO A 409 11.06 -13.42 1.23
CA PRO A 409 9.85 -13.55 0.41
C PRO A 409 8.78 -12.50 0.70
N ALA A 410 8.88 -11.79 1.84
CA ALA A 410 7.89 -10.82 2.30
C ALA A 410 8.53 -9.72 3.15
N GLN A 411 7.80 -8.63 3.37
CA GLN A 411 8.18 -7.59 4.32
C GLN A 411 8.17 -8.11 5.77
N PHE A 412 8.97 -7.48 6.63
CA PHE A 412 8.93 -7.73 8.08
C PHE A 412 7.88 -6.86 8.75
N GLN A 413 7.28 -7.37 9.82
CA GLN A 413 6.56 -6.59 10.82
C GLN A 413 7.38 -6.60 12.11
N MET A 414 7.62 -5.43 12.69
CA MET A 414 8.17 -5.30 14.04
C MET A 414 7.15 -4.63 14.96
N VAL A 415 7.02 -5.13 16.18
CA VAL A 415 6.09 -4.57 17.17
C VAL A 415 6.78 -4.38 18.51
N SER A 416 6.37 -3.33 19.23
CA SER A 416 6.71 -3.07 20.62
C SER A 416 5.44 -2.86 21.42
N THR A 417 5.44 -3.25 22.70
CA THR A 417 4.33 -3.05 23.66
C THR A 417 4.76 -2.24 24.89
N ASP A 418 5.94 -1.61 24.84
CA ASP A 418 6.58 -0.91 25.95
C ASP A 418 7.27 0.38 25.47
N ASN A 419 6.62 1.11 24.56
CA ASN A 419 7.11 2.38 23.99
C ASN A 419 8.48 2.25 23.29
N GLY A 420 8.74 1.11 22.66
CA GLY A 420 9.96 0.85 21.88
C GLY A 420 11.14 0.39 22.71
N ALA A 421 10.97 0.02 23.99
CA ALA A 421 12.04 -0.52 24.81
C ALA A 421 12.42 -1.96 24.41
N THR A 422 11.44 -2.78 24.07
CA THR A 422 11.62 -4.13 23.52
C THR A 422 10.80 -4.33 22.25
N TRP A 423 11.27 -5.24 21.39
CA TRP A 423 10.69 -5.46 20.07
C TRP A 423 10.61 -6.95 19.74
N LYS A 424 9.59 -7.31 18.96
CA LYS A 424 9.46 -8.60 18.28
C LYS A 424 9.43 -8.37 16.78
N ARG A 425 10.04 -9.25 16.00
CA ARG A 425 10.07 -9.19 14.53
C ARG A 425 9.57 -10.50 13.93
N HIS A 426 8.68 -10.39 12.93
CA HIS A 426 8.09 -11.52 12.21
C HIS A 426 8.01 -11.22 10.71
N GLN A 427 7.95 -12.27 9.89
CA GLN A 427 7.63 -12.17 8.46
C GLN A 427 6.12 -11.96 8.27
N THR A 428 5.75 -11.13 7.32
CA THR A 428 4.35 -10.89 6.95
C THR A 428 3.89 -11.78 5.80
N ASN A 429 2.62 -11.65 5.40
CA ASN A 429 2.10 -12.14 4.13
C ASN A 429 2.16 -11.10 2.98
N ILE A 430 2.91 -10.00 3.15
CA ILE A 430 3.10 -8.96 2.12
C ILE A 430 4.25 -9.36 1.19
N SER A 431 3.92 -10.12 0.14
CA SER A 431 4.88 -10.74 -0.80
C SER A 431 4.85 -10.16 -2.22
N ASP A 432 3.90 -9.28 -2.52
CA ASP A 432 3.77 -8.49 -3.75
C ASP A 432 4.73 -7.29 -3.75
N ILE A 433 5.99 -7.58 -3.43
CA ILE A 433 7.06 -6.60 -3.24
C ILE A 433 8.29 -6.99 -4.07
N TYR A 434 9.13 -5.99 -4.32
CA TYR A 434 10.49 -6.19 -4.78
C TYR A 434 11.32 -5.00 -4.32
N ALA A 435 12.22 -5.19 -3.35
CA ALA A 435 13.04 -4.10 -2.77
C ALA A 435 12.22 -2.83 -2.42
N SER A 436 11.02 -3.04 -1.86
CA SER A 436 10.01 -2.00 -1.66
C SER A 436 10.09 -1.40 -0.25
N THR A 437 10.36 -0.09 -0.19
CA THR A 437 10.25 0.72 1.04
C THR A 437 8.78 0.89 1.42
N PRO A 438 8.35 0.52 2.64
CA PRO A 438 7.01 0.81 3.14
C PRO A 438 6.90 2.26 3.65
N SER A 439 5.66 2.75 3.73
CA SER A 439 5.29 3.97 4.44
C SER A 439 3.93 3.77 5.10
N LEU A 440 3.79 4.22 6.34
CA LEU A 440 2.60 3.97 7.17
C LEU A 440 1.89 5.27 7.52
N ILE A 441 0.55 5.24 7.49
CA ILE A 441 -0.30 6.29 8.08
C ILE A 441 -1.33 5.59 8.96
N LEU A 442 -1.33 5.93 10.26
CA LEU A 442 -2.44 5.63 11.14
C LEU A 442 -3.42 6.79 11.07
N ASP A 443 -4.59 6.53 10.51
CA ASP A 443 -5.65 7.52 10.43
C ASP A 443 -6.35 7.64 11.80
N ALA A 444 -6.42 8.85 12.34
CA ALA A 444 -6.90 9.09 13.69
C ALA A 444 -8.45 9.06 13.80
N GLU A 445 -9.16 9.32 12.70
CA GLU A 445 -10.62 9.38 12.67
C GLU A 445 -11.23 7.99 12.53
N THR A 446 -10.75 7.23 11.54
CA THR A 446 -11.19 5.86 11.26
C THR A 446 -10.53 4.82 12.15
N GLY A 447 -9.34 5.12 12.70
CA GLY A 447 -8.50 4.17 13.43
C GLY A 447 -7.82 3.13 12.53
N LEU A 448 -7.90 3.30 11.21
CA LEU A 448 -7.34 2.37 10.24
C LEU A 448 -5.87 2.70 9.91
N LEU A 449 -5.10 1.65 9.67
CA LEU A 449 -3.71 1.73 9.25
C LEU A 449 -3.60 1.51 7.74
N SER A 450 -3.02 2.48 7.05
CA SER A 450 -2.60 2.36 5.65
C SER A 450 -1.12 2.01 5.56
N ASN A 451 -0.78 0.99 4.76
CA ASN A 451 0.58 0.67 4.35
C ASN A 451 0.74 0.90 2.84
N TYR A 452 1.62 1.84 2.48
CA TYR A 452 1.97 2.20 1.11
C TYR A 452 3.34 1.65 0.73
N TYR A 453 3.46 1.11 -0.48
CA TYR A 453 4.75 0.65 -1.01
C TYR A 453 4.69 0.54 -2.53
N TYR A 454 5.85 0.63 -3.18
CA TYR A 454 5.95 0.51 -4.64
C TYR A 454 6.43 -0.89 -5.03
N GLU A 455 5.67 -1.60 -5.85
CA GLU A 455 6.08 -2.88 -6.44
C GLU A 455 6.98 -2.63 -7.65
N ARG A 456 8.28 -2.51 -7.38
CA ARG A 456 9.32 -2.36 -8.41
C ARG A 456 9.25 -3.51 -9.41
N GLY A 457 9.54 -3.23 -10.69
CA GLY A 457 9.45 -4.23 -11.76
C GLY A 457 8.05 -4.36 -12.36
N ARG A 458 7.01 -4.01 -11.60
CA ARG A 458 5.61 -3.96 -12.09
C ARG A 458 5.09 -2.54 -12.25
N GLY A 459 5.74 -1.57 -11.61
CA GLY A 459 5.38 -0.16 -11.75
C GLY A 459 4.07 0.20 -11.07
N ILE A 460 3.79 -0.41 -9.90
CA ILE A 460 2.52 -0.24 -9.20
C ILE A 460 2.79 0.35 -7.82
N LEU A 461 2.18 1.50 -7.52
CA LEU A 461 2.06 2.00 -6.15
C LEU A 461 0.88 1.28 -5.49
N ARG A 462 1.13 0.63 -4.36
CA ARG A 462 0.16 -0.21 -3.65
C ARG A 462 -0.22 0.39 -2.31
N ARG A 463 -1.47 0.15 -1.91
CA ARG A 463 -2.01 0.44 -0.58
C ARG A 463 -2.62 -0.82 0.02
N ARG A 464 -2.39 -1.05 1.32
CA ARG A 464 -3.17 -1.98 2.16
C ARG A 464 -3.79 -1.20 3.29
N VAL A 465 -5.06 -1.46 3.60
CA VAL A 465 -5.81 -0.79 4.68
C VAL A 465 -6.30 -1.83 5.67
N VAL A 466 -6.01 -1.66 6.97
CA VAL A 466 -6.36 -2.64 8.00
C VAL A 466 -6.64 -1.99 9.35
N ASP A 467 -7.51 -2.60 10.16
CA ASP A 467 -7.51 -2.31 11.61
C ASP A 467 -6.20 -2.86 12.21
N PRO A 468 -5.35 -2.02 12.82
CA PRO A 468 -4.07 -2.46 13.35
C PRO A 468 -4.19 -3.59 14.39
N ASN A 469 -5.31 -3.69 15.12
CA ASN A 469 -5.53 -4.78 16.09
C ASN A 469 -5.64 -6.16 15.43
N ILE A 470 -6.04 -6.23 14.16
CA ILE A 470 -6.11 -7.50 13.42
C ILE A 470 -4.70 -8.05 13.18
N VAL A 471 -3.75 -7.17 12.83
CA VAL A 471 -2.41 -7.57 12.38
C VAL A 471 -1.33 -7.50 13.45
N PHE A 472 -1.53 -6.73 14.53
CA PHE A 472 -0.50 -6.48 15.54
C PHE A 472 0.15 -7.76 16.07
N ASP A 473 -0.67 -8.73 16.49
CA ASP A 473 -0.22 -10.06 16.93
C ASP A 473 -0.34 -11.15 15.84
N ASN A 474 -0.85 -10.79 14.65
CA ASN A 474 -1.09 -11.72 13.54
C ASN A 474 -0.47 -11.18 12.24
N PRO A 475 0.87 -11.22 12.08
CA PRO A 475 1.56 -10.62 10.94
C PRO A 475 1.22 -11.25 9.58
N LEU A 476 0.51 -12.38 9.56
CA LEU A 476 0.03 -13.04 8.33
C LEU A 476 -1.39 -12.61 7.92
N HIS A 477 -2.03 -11.70 8.67
CA HIS A 477 -3.40 -11.27 8.42
C HIS A 477 -3.49 -9.92 7.69
N TRP A 478 -2.42 -9.45 7.03
CA TRP A 478 -2.54 -8.25 6.21
C TRP A 478 -3.51 -8.51 5.05
N PRO A 479 -4.48 -7.61 4.81
CA PRO A 479 -5.45 -7.77 3.73
C PRO A 479 -4.78 -7.54 2.38
N ALA A 480 -5.40 -8.01 1.30
CA ALA A 480 -4.90 -7.79 -0.06
C ALA A 480 -4.67 -6.30 -0.34
N SER A 481 -3.66 -6.01 -1.16
CA SER A 481 -3.40 -4.64 -1.61
C SER A 481 -4.37 -4.21 -2.69
N GLU A 482 -4.44 -2.90 -2.92
CA GLU A 482 -5.00 -2.29 -4.12
C GLU A 482 -3.93 -1.44 -4.81
N ALA A 483 -4.05 -1.28 -6.13
CA ALA A 483 -3.23 -0.35 -6.89
C ALA A 483 -3.83 1.06 -6.79
N VAL A 484 -3.03 2.01 -6.35
CA VAL A 484 -3.46 3.42 -6.15
C VAL A 484 -2.79 4.38 -7.12
N ALA A 485 -1.69 3.97 -7.75
CA ALA A 485 -1.08 4.65 -8.88
C ALA A 485 -0.23 3.67 -9.69
N THR A 486 0.17 4.09 -10.89
CA THR A 486 1.14 3.36 -11.73
C THR A 486 2.32 4.25 -12.09
N GLY A 487 3.42 3.62 -12.49
CA GLY A 487 4.66 4.28 -12.92
C GLY A 487 5.55 3.33 -13.71
N SER A 488 6.83 3.67 -13.81
CA SER A 488 7.84 2.91 -14.56
C SER A 488 7.97 1.49 -14.01
N GLN A 489 8.07 0.53 -14.94
CA GLN A 489 8.35 -0.88 -14.65
C GLN A 489 9.85 -1.15 -14.48
N LEU A 490 10.73 -0.17 -14.67
CA LEU A 490 12.16 -0.34 -14.45
C LEU A 490 12.45 -0.41 -12.95
N ALA A 491 12.81 -1.61 -12.49
CA ALA A 491 12.81 -1.92 -11.06
C ALA A 491 13.75 -1.05 -10.23
N TRP A 492 14.93 -0.70 -10.75
CA TRP A 492 15.89 0.12 -10.00
C TRP A 492 15.64 1.62 -10.16
N ASP A 493 14.98 2.04 -11.24
CA ASP A 493 14.76 3.46 -11.55
C ASP A 493 13.35 3.94 -11.18
N SER A 494 12.72 3.25 -10.23
CA SER A 494 11.41 3.59 -9.67
C SER A 494 11.24 3.11 -8.23
N GLY A 495 10.37 3.77 -7.47
CA GLY A 495 9.92 3.31 -6.15
C GLY A 495 10.04 4.34 -5.03
N ASN A 496 10.47 3.88 -3.84
CA ASN A 496 10.55 4.65 -2.59
C ASN A 496 9.29 5.47 -2.31
N ALA A 497 8.18 4.76 -2.07
CA ALA A 497 6.93 5.38 -1.66
C ALA A 497 7.08 6.05 -0.28
N ASN A 498 6.60 7.28 -0.13
CA ASN A 498 6.61 8.00 1.13
C ASN A 498 5.31 8.79 1.29
N ALA A 499 4.66 8.64 2.44
CA ALA A 499 3.29 9.12 2.65
C ALA A 499 3.18 10.16 3.77
N THR A 500 2.23 11.08 3.60
CA THR A 500 1.73 12.04 4.60
C THR A 500 0.24 12.26 4.38
N PHE A 501 -0.40 13.10 5.20
CA PHE A 501 -1.81 13.41 5.09
C PHE A 501 -2.09 14.88 5.44
N ILE A 502 -3.16 15.43 4.87
CA ILE A 502 -3.79 16.69 5.27
C ILE A 502 -5.28 16.41 5.38
N GLY A 503 -5.85 16.61 6.58
CA GLY A 503 -7.24 16.23 6.84
C GLY A 503 -7.47 14.75 6.56
N ASP A 504 -8.50 14.46 5.77
CA ASP A 504 -8.94 13.13 5.32
C ASP A 504 -8.23 12.67 4.03
N THR A 505 -7.20 13.38 3.57
CA THR A 505 -6.55 13.12 2.29
C THR A 505 -5.12 12.68 2.49
N HIS A 506 -4.78 11.51 1.95
CA HIS A 506 -3.43 10.95 1.95
C HIS A 506 -2.69 11.41 0.69
N TYR A 507 -1.41 11.74 0.86
CA TYR A 507 -0.51 12.12 -0.23
C TYR A 507 0.70 11.20 -0.23
N VAL A 508 0.95 10.54 -1.34
CA VAL A 508 2.00 9.52 -1.45
C VAL A 508 2.93 9.87 -2.59
N SER A 509 4.18 10.22 -2.28
CA SER A 509 5.21 10.45 -3.28
C SER A 509 5.98 9.19 -3.61
N PHE A 510 6.48 9.13 -4.84
CA PHE A 510 7.35 8.06 -5.34
C PHE A 510 8.15 8.61 -6.53
N TYR A 511 9.24 7.95 -6.91
CA TYR A 511 9.95 8.28 -8.15
C TYR A 511 9.73 7.22 -9.22
N SER A 512 9.83 7.62 -10.48
CA SER A 512 9.53 6.79 -11.62
C SER A 512 10.24 7.31 -12.88
N GLY A 513 10.95 6.44 -13.59
CA GLY A 513 11.50 6.77 -14.91
C GLY A 513 12.54 5.74 -15.37
N GLU A 514 13.55 6.22 -16.08
CA GLU A 514 14.69 5.44 -16.59
C GLU A 514 15.96 6.27 -16.43
N ALA A 515 17.04 5.70 -15.87
CA ALA A 515 18.30 6.44 -15.78
C ALA A 515 18.79 6.89 -17.19
N PRO A 516 19.27 8.14 -17.35
CA PRO A 516 19.61 9.08 -16.29
C PRO A 516 18.46 9.99 -15.83
N ASP A 517 17.28 9.94 -16.45
CA ASP A 517 16.18 10.87 -16.24
C ASP A 517 14.97 10.19 -15.57
N THR A 518 14.76 10.47 -14.29
CA THR A 518 13.59 10.00 -13.53
C THR A 518 12.75 11.18 -13.05
N ALA A 519 11.46 10.97 -12.80
CA ALA A 519 10.56 11.97 -12.25
C ALA A 519 10.17 11.65 -10.80
N VAL A 520 9.81 12.69 -10.04
CA VAL A 520 9.15 12.58 -8.73
C VAL A 520 7.66 12.87 -8.91
N MET A 521 6.85 11.95 -8.44
CA MET A 521 5.40 11.93 -8.58
C MET A 521 4.73 12.02 -7.21
N LEU A 522 3.47 12.48 -7.17
CA LEU A 522 2.63 12.51 -5.97
C LEU A 522 1.21 12.02 -6.31
N SER A 523 0.70 11.03 -5.58
CA SER A 523 -0.69 10.60 -5.66
C SER A 523 -1.50 11.16 -4.49
N GLU A 524 -2.64 11.76 -4.81
CA GLU A 524 -3.68 12.18 -3.88
C GLU A 524 -4.71 11.05 -3.74
N LEU A 525 -5.02 10.66 -2.51
CA LEU A 525 -5.91 9.53 -2.21
C LEU A 525 -6.85 9.91 -1.06
N PRO A 526 -8.12 9.48 -1.12
CA PRO A 526 -9.02 9.64 0.01
C PRO A 526 -8.55 8.80 1.20
N GLU A 527 -9.03 9.17 2.39
CA GLU A 527 -8.84 8.44 3.64
C GLU A 527 -9.14 6.93 3.47
N PRO A 528 -8.49 6.08 4.29
CA PRO A 528 -8.76 4.66 4.28
C PRO A 528 -10.22 4.37 4.62
N THR A 529 -10.93 3.71 3.72
CA THR A 529 -12.19 3.03 4.03
C THR A 529 -11.93 1.54 4.24
N VAL A 530 -12.67 0.89 5.15
CA VAL A 530 -12.65 -0.58 5.25
C VAL A 530 -13.08 -1.14 3.90
N THR A 531 -12.16 -1.83 3.21
CA THR A 531 -12.51 -2.52 1.97
C THR A 531 -13.46 -3.68 2.31
N PRO A 532 -14.66 -3.78 1.71
CA PRO A 532 -15.64 -4.82 2.03
C PRO A 532 -15.23 -6.24 1.65
#